data_AF-A0AAW1FT26-F1
#
_entry.id   AF-A0AAW1FT26-F1
#
_cell.length_a   1.000
_cell.length_b   1.000
_cell.length_c   1.000
_cell.angle_alpha   90.00
_cell.angle_beta   90.00
_cell.angle_gamma   90.00
#
_symmetry.space_group_name_H-M   'P 1'
#
loop_
_entity.id
_entity.type
_entity.pdbx_description
1 polymer ?
#
loop_
_entity_poly.entity_id
_entity_poly.type
_entity_poly.pdbx_seq_one_letter_code
_entity_poly.pdbx_strand_id
1 'polypeptide(L)'
;MDIKEVLCLLCQRCEETNITGALSTKDEVTAHQNCLLFSSGLYCRNSPQSDDLFGFSVEDVLKEVKRGSKLMCNKCQTKGATAGCEVKRCKKSYHYPCAVRHRAEIVEDAVKGKYVLYCSKHSQQTQENNGSVNGHPSSSAQPRTSKRQSEAGSSKFPQHPTFLAAAWRLFAANRRWFRAVRERVFKRCSSSCSHSTTRSTMSKKLLVDADCGLDDAQAIMLALAAPNVELLGITCVHGNTTVENVCKNILRVLQVCSKLEIPVFKGAAKPILGNSIDAGHFHGQDGLGDAPDPNAPGLDLVQKEGAVSAMIRIVNENPGEVSLVALAPLTNLALAVKMDPSLPSKLRGLYIMGGNTESRGNTTVCGEFNFTADPEAAYIVLNDYQCPTYLACWEFTCYSKLPWEFCDDWLAQDTDKARFMARVFRHRIEASQSERLQKDLAAGFVSCDSYAMAAAVDDSFITESDRYPVSVELTGTYTRGMMVMDTVGFLKKAHKACIMKKVDMEKFKQMMMAALK
;
A
#
# COMPACT_ATOMS: atom_id res chain seq x y z
N MET A 1 -23.77 -19.61 33.99
CA MET A 1 -24.18 -18.32 33.42
C MET A 1 -24.56 -18.60 31.98
N ASP A 2 -25.84 -18.54 31.65
CA ASP A 2 -26.29 -18.63 30.26
C ASP A 2 -25.71 -17.45 29.47
N ILE A 3 -24.90 -17.74 28.47
CA ILE A 3 -24.44 -16.75 27.50
C ILE A 3 -25.69 -16.38 26.69
N LYS A 4 -26.29 -15.21 26.97
CA LYS A 4 -27.35 -14.68 26.10
C LYS A 4 -26.76 -14.46 24.72
N GLU A 5 -27.26 -15.21 23.73
CA GLU A 5 -26.90 -14.98 22.33
C GLU A 5 -27.29 -13.56 21.92
N VAL A 6 -26.30 -12.82 21.42
CA VAL A 6 -26.48 -11.45 20.93
C VAL A 6 -27.03 -11.53 19.50
N LEU A 7 -28.29 -11.12 19.31
CA LEU A 7 -29.00 -11.26 18.04
C LEU A 7 -29.21 -9.89 17.37
N CYS A 8 -29.01 -9.83 16.06
CA CYS A 8 -29.40 -8.68 15.26
C CYS A 8 -30.92 -8.44 15.35
N LEU A 9 -31.33 -7.24 15.74
CA LEU A 9 -32.75 -6.88 15.89
C LEU A 9 -33.53 -6.91 14.58
N LEU A 10 -32.86 -6.70 13.44
CA LEU A 10 -33.48 -6.62 12.13
C LEU A 10 -33.66 -7.99 11.45
N CYS A 11 -32.77 -8.96 11.69
CA CYS A 11 -32.87 -10.28 11.06
C CYS A 11 -32.96 -11.47 12.02
N GLN A 12 -32.89 -11.23 13.33
CA GLN A 12 -32.99 -12.22 14.41
C GLN A 12 -31.95 -13.35 14.26
N ARG A 13 -30.71 -12.96 13.97
CA ARG A 13 -29.55 -13.86 13.79
C ARG A 13 -28.31 -13.27 14.41
N CYS A 14 -27.41 -14.14 14.86
CA CYS A 14 -26.11 -13.76 15.44
C CYS A 14 -24.95 -13.94 14.44
N GLU A 15 -25.13 -14.68 13.34
CA GLU A 15 -24.01 -15.05 12.47
C GLU A 15 -23.58 -13.93 11.53
N GLU A 16 -22.30 -13.54 11.64
CA GLU A 16 -21.61 -12.68 10.69
C GLU A 16 -21.25 -13.49 9.44
N THR A 17 -21.77 -13.05 8.29
CA THR A 17 -21.54 -13.70 7.00
C THR A 17 -21.31 -12.62 5.94
N ASN A 18 -20.81 -13.02 4.78
CA ASN A 18 -20.75 -12.16 3.59
C ASN A 18 -22.13 -11.57 3.18
N ILE A 19 -23.24 -12.19 3.61
CA ILE A 19 -24.58 -11.65 3.40
C ILE A 19 -24.92 -10.64 4.49
N THR A 20 -24.80 -11.00 5.77
CA THR A 20 -25.23 -10.12 6.87
C THR A 20 -24.29 -8.93 7.09
N GLY A 21 -23.00 -9.08 6.83
CA GLY A 21 -21.96 -8.13 7.24
C GLY A 21 -21.62 -8.26 8.73
N ALA A 22 -20.75 -7.38 9.23
CA ALA A 22 -20.34 -7.35 10.63
C ALA A 22 -21.55 -7.05 11.55
N LEU A 23 -21.51 -7.57 12.78
CA LEU A 23 -22.48 -7.33 13.83
C LEU A 23 -21.91 -6.30 14.81
N SER A 24 -22.62 -5.19 15.01
CA SER A 24 -22.22 -4.15 15.98
C SER A 24 -23.30 -3.99 17.05
N THR A 25 -22.88 -3.62 18.26
CA THR A 25 -23.77 -3.37 19.41
C THR A 25 -23.48 -1.99 19.99
N LYS A 26 -24.53 -1.18 20.18
CA LYS A 26 -24.49 0.11 20.89
C LYS A 26 -25.76 0.29 21.69
N ASP A 27 -25.65 0.72 22.95
CA ASP A 27 -26.81 0.99 23.83
C ASP A 27 -27.84 -0.16 23.83
N GLU A 28 -27.36 -1.40 23.97
CA GLU A 28 -28.15 -2.66 23.93
C GLU A 28 -28.85 -2.96 22.59
N VAL A 29 -28.62 -2.15 21.55
CA VAL A 29 -29.11 -2.38 20.19
C VAL A 29 -28.01 -3.06 19.40
N THR A 30 -28.26 -4.29 18.97
CA THR A 30 -27.37 -5.06 18.11
C THR A 30 -27.95 -5.16 16.70
N ALA A 31 -27.19 -4.83 15.67
CA ALA A 31 -27.60 -4.99 14.29
C ALA A 31 -26.43 -5.29 13.35
N HIS A 32 -26.73 -6.03 12.28
CA HIS A 32 -25.80 -6.32 11.20
C HIS A 32 -25.70 -5.14 10.24
N GLN A 33 -24.49 -4.85 9.74
CA GLN A 33 -24.20 -3.75 8.81
C GLN A 33 -25.14 -3.76 7.60
N ASN A 34 -25.26 -4.87 6.87
CA ASN A 34 -26.09 -4.89 5.66
C ASN A 34 -27.59 -4.92 5.99
N CYS A 35 -27.98 -5.37 7.17
CA CYS A 35 -29.38 -5.25 7.59
C CYS A 35 -29.78 -3.78 7.80
N LEU A 36 -28.85 -2.95 8.27
CA LEU A 36 -29.05 -1.51 8.43
C LEU A 36 -29.04 -0.80 7.07
N LEU A 37 -28.04 -1.05 6.24
CA LEU A 37 -27.87 -0.40 4.92
C LEU A 37 -29.07 -0.60 4.00
N PHE A 38 -29.66 -1.81 3.98
CA PHE A 38 -30.78 -2.14 3.10
C PHE A 38 -32.16 -1.95 3.72
N SER A 39 -32.22 -1.37 4.92
CA SER A 39 -33.48 -1.07 5.58
C SER A 39 -34.12 0.18 4.98
N SER A 40 -35.31 0.07 4.38
CA SER A 40 -35.89 1.17 3.58
C SER A 40 -36.24 2.46 4.36
N GLY A 41 -36.30 2.40 5.70
CA GLY A 41 -36.56 3.56 6.55
C GLY A 41 -35.32 4.12 7.24
N LEU A 42 -34.13 3.57 6.99
CA LEU A 42 -32.88 4.08 7.55
C LEU A 42 -32.10 4.88 6.52
N TYR A 43 -31.54 5.99 6.97
CA TYR A 43 -30.63 6.82 6.19
C TYR A 43 -29.44 7.12 7.07
N CYS A 44 -28.24 6.82 6.59
CA CYS A 44 -27.02 7.17 7.29
C CYS A 44 -26.85 8.69 7.20
N ARG A 45 -26.95 9.39 8.33
CA ARG A 45 -26.86 10.86 8.40
C ARG A 45 -25.49 11.37 8.83
N ASN A 46 -24.65 10.49 9.39
CA ASN A 46 -23.34 10.81 9.95
C ASN A 46 -22.28 9.83 9.42
N SER A 47 -21.03 10.26 9.30
CA SER A 47 -19.92 9.35 9.04
C SER A 47 -19.71 8.40 10.24
N PRO A 48 -19.46 7.10 10.03
CA PRO A 48 -19.27 6.16 11.13
C PRO A 48 -18.11 6.55 12.05
N GLN A 49 -18.32 6.55 13.36
CA GLN A 49 -17.29 6.68 14.40
C GLN A 49 -17.06 5.33 15.10
N SER A 50 -15.89 5.10 15.70
CA SER A 50 -15.64 3.88 16.49
C SER A 50 -16.62 3.80 17.67
N ASP A 51 -17.22 2.63 17.91
CA ASP A 51 -18.37 2.40 18.83
C ASP A 51 -19.73 2.96 18.33
N ASP A 52 -20.00 2.86 17.03
CA ASP A 52 -21.33 3.14 16.48
C ASP A 52 -21.97 1.99 15.67
N LEU A 53 -23.29 2.09 15.45
CA LEU A 53 -24.04 1.16 14.59
C LEU A 53 -23.79 1.49 13.11
N PHE A 54 -22.53 1.56 12.69
CA PHE A 54 -22.09 1.88 11.32
C PHE A 54 -22.64 3.23 10.80
N GLY A 55 -22.62 4.26 11.65
CA GLY A 55 -23.14 5.61 11.36
C GLY A 55 -24.65 5.78 11.53
N PHE A 56 -25.39 4.71 11.89
CA PHE A 56 -26.83 4.78 12.14
C PHE A 56 -27.12 5.15 13.60
N SER A 57 -28.09 6.06 13.82
CA SER A 57 -28.51 6.43 15.18
C SER A 57 -29.33 5.29 15.81
N VAL A 58 -29.07 4.98 17.08
CA VAL A 58 -29.83 3.98 17.85
C VAL A 58 -31.34 4.29 17.81
N GLU A 59 -31.69 5.57 17.89
CA GLU A 59 -33.08 6.03 17.83
C GLU A 59 -33.76 5.70 16.49
N ASP A 60 -33.11 5.95 15.36
CA ASP A 60 -33.66 5.65 14.04
C ASP A 60 -33.75 4.14 13.81
N VAL A 61 -32.76 3.36 14.28
CA VAL A 61 -32.81 1.89 14.25
C VAL A 61 -34.00 1.35 15.03
N LEU A 62 -34.27 1.87 16.23
CA LEU A 62 -35.44 1.45 17.03
C LEU A 62 -36.77 1.85 16.37
N LYS A 63 -36.86 3.05 15.78
CA LYS A 63 -38.03 3.46 14.99
C LYS A 63 -38.26 2.53 13.80
N GLU A 64 -37.18 2.12 13.15
CA GLU A 64 -37.23 1.21 12.01
C GLU A 64 -37.64 -0.21 12.41
N VAL A 65 -37.12 -0.73 13.53
CA VAL A 65 -37.57 -2.01 14.11
C VAL A 65 -39.07 -1.97 14.41
N LYS A 66 -39.56 -0.86 14.99
CA LYS A 66 -40.99 -0.66 15.25
C LYS A 66 -41.81 -0.64 13.96
N ARG A 67 -41.31 -0.02 12.88
CA ARG A 67 -41.94 -0.07 11.55
C ARG A 67 -41.96 -1.50 11.00
N GLY A 68 -40.80 -2.17 11.02
CA GLY A 68 -40.60 -3.54 10.55
C GLY A 68 -41.48 -4.57 11.25
N SER A 69 -41.80 -4.36 12.53
CA SER A 69 -42.70 -5.25 13.30
C SER A 69 -44.10 -5.40 12.68
N LYS A 70 -44.51 -4.46 11.82
CA LYS A 70 -45.79 -4.47 11.09
C LYS A 70 -45.67 -5.08 9.69
N LEU A 71 -44.46 -5.39 9.24
CA LEU A 71 -44.18 -5.87 7.88
C LEU A 71 -43.81 -7.36 7.90
N MET A 72 -44.42 -8.10 6.97
CA MET A 72 -44.21 -9.53 6.80
C MET A 72 -43.14 -9.80 5.75
N CYS A 73 -42.19 -10.69 6.06
CA CYS A 73 -41.16 -11.10 5.12
C CYS A 73 -41.75 -12.00 4.03
N ASN A 74 -41.63 -11.59 2.77
CA ASN A 74 -42.12 -12.33 1.61
C ASN A 74 -41.41 -13.66 1.35
N LYS A 75 -40.35 -13.99 2.11
CA LYS A 75 -39.64 -15.27 2.00
C LYS A 75 -39.93 -16.21 3.18
N CYS A 76 -39.73 -15.78 4.42
CA CYS A 76 -39.92 -16.62 5.61
C CYS A 76 -41.28 -16.46 6.30
N GLN A 77 -42.11 -15.51 5.86
CA GLN A 77 -43.45 -15.24 6.43
C GLN A 77 -43.43 -14.91 7.93
N THR A 78 -42.36 -14.30 8.44
CA THR A 78 -42.29 -13.74 9.80
C THR A 78 -42.23 -12.21 9.78
N LYS A 79 -42.60 -11.57 10.90
CA LYS A 79 -42.57 -10.11 11.08
C LYS A 79 -41.13 -9.56 11.16
N GLY A 80 -40.95 -8.25 11.03
CA GLY A 80 -39.65 -7.58 11.12
C GLY A 80 -38.98 -7.30 9.77
N ALA A 81 -39.71 -7.43 8.67
CA ALA A 81 -39.16 -7.33 7.32
C ALA A 81 -38.98 -5.87 6.89
N THR A 82 -37.82 -5.27 7.15
CA THR A 82 -37.58 -3.85 6.89
C THR A 82 -37.01 -3.54 5.51
N ALA A 83 -36.44 -4.54 4.82
CA ALA A 83 -35.83 -4.40 3.51
C ALA A 83 -36.89 -4.53 2.40
N GLY A 84 -37.41 -3.39 1.94
CA GLY A 84 -38.46 -3.27 0.93
C GLY A 84 -37.93 -3.17 -0.49
N CYS A 85 -38.71 -3.62 -1.47
CA CYS A 85 -38.40 -3.41 -2.89
C CYS A 85 -38.49 -1.92 -3.26
N GLU A 86 -37.49 -1.41 -4.01
CA GLU A 86 -37.40 0.00 -4.40
C GLU A 86 -38.54 0.50 -5.29
N VAL A 87 -39.21 -0.41 -6.01
CA VAL A 87 -40.37 -0.05 -6.85
C VAL A 87 -41.53 0.38 -5.94
N LYS A 88 -41.87 1.69 -5.96
CA LYS A 88 -42.89 2.32 -5.07
C LYS A 88 -44.24 1.60 -4.98
N ARG A 89 -44.70 0.93 -6.05
CA ARG A 89 -45.97 0.18 -6.06
C ARG A 89 -45.84 -1.26 -5.54
N CYS A 90 -44.62 -1.74 -5.30
CA CYS A 90 -44.34 -3.07 -4.79
C CYS A 90 -44.48 -3.09 -3.27
N LYS A 91 -45.34 -3.97 -2.76
CA LYS A 91 -45.52 -4.18 -1.31
C LYS A 91 -44.61 -5.26 -0.73
N LYS A 92 -43.67 -5.79 -1.52
CA LYS A 92 -42.81 -6.87 -1.05
C LYS A 92 -41.74 -6.33 -0.11
N SER A 93 -41.63 -6.96 1.06
CA SER A 93 -40.59 -6.66 2.04
C SER A 93 -39.93 -7.95 2.52
N TYR A 94 -38.70 -7.83 3.00
CA TYR A 94 -37.87 -8.96 3.42
C TYR A 94 -37.08 -8.60 4.68
N HIS A 95 -36.62 -9.61 5.42
CA HIS A 95 -35.34 -9.47 6.13
C HIS A 95 -34.23 -9.48 5.09
N TYR A 96 -33.20 -8.67 5.25
CA TYR A 96 -32.16 -8.55 4.21
C TYR A 96 -31.55 -9.92 3.78
N PRO A 97 -31.15 -10.83 4.71
CA PRO A 97 -30.64 -12.14 4.31
C PRO A 97 -31.67 -13.02 3.59
N CYS A 98 -32.95 -12.81 3.89
CA CYS A 98 -34.06 -13.48 3.22
C CYS A 98 -34.27 -12.94 1.79
N ALA A 99 -34.00 -11.65 1.53
CA ALA A 99 -34.04 -11.07 0.19
C ALA A 99 -32.98 -11.73 -0.70
N VAL A 100 -31.75 -11.83 -0.21
CA VAL A 100 -30.63 -12.47 -0.93
C VAL A 100 -30.94 -13.94 -1.23
N ARG A 101 -31.40 -14.71 -0.23
CA ARG A 101 -31.84 -16.11 -0.44
C ARG A 101 -33.03 -16.25 -1.38
N HIS A 102 -33.84 -15.21 -1.51
CA HIS A 102 -34.98 -15.18 -2.44
C HIS A 102 -34.60 -14.60 -3.82
N ARG A 103 -33.30 -14.46 -4.10
CA ARG A 103 -32.75 -13.95 -5.37
C ARG A 103 -33.30 -12.57 -5.72
N ALA A 104 -33.44 -11.70 -4.72
CA ALA A 104 -33.58 -10.27 -4.98
C ALA A 104 -32.29 -9.74 -5.62
N GLU A 105 -32.42 -8.82 -6.58
CA GLU A 105 -31.29 -8.07 -7.10
C GLU A 105 -30.93 -6.99 -6.10
N ILE A 106 -29.64 -6.90 -5.78
CA ILE A 106 -29.08 -5.98 -4.80
C ILE A 106 -28.23 -4.97 -5.58
N VAL A 107 -28.49 -3.67 -5.37
CA VAL A 107 -27.73 -2.58 -5.99
C VAL A 107 -27.04 -1.80 -4.90
N GLU A 108 -25.71 -1.80 -4.97
CA GLU A 108 -24.80 -1.12 -4.05
C GLU A 108 -23.99 -0.08 -4.81
N ASP A 109 -24.15 1.18 -4.45
CA ASP A 109 -23.32 2.29 -4.90
C ASP A 109 -22.88 3.06 -3.64
N ALA A 110 -21.74 2.62 -3.07
CA ALA A 110 -21.19 3.18 -1.85
C ALA A 110 -20.81 4.67 -2.00
N VAL A 111 -20.46 5.11 -3.21
CA VAL A 111 -20.10 6.50 -3.52
C VAL A 111 -21.32 7.42 -3.43
N LYS A 112 -22.49 6.94 -3.88
CA LYS A 112 -23.75 7.70 -3.81
C LYS A 112 -24.59 7.34 -2.58
N GLY A 113 -24.09 6.49 -1.68
CA GLY A 113 -24.83 5.99 -0.52
C GLY A 113 -26.11 5.24 -0.88
N LYS A 114 -26.16 4.61 -2.07
CA LYS A 114 -27.37 3.94 -2.57
C LYS A 114 -27.29 2.43 -2.31
N TYR A 115 -28.12 1.97 -1.39
CA TYR A 115 -28.26 0.57 -1.02
C TYR A 115 -29.73 0.18 -1.19
N VAL A 116 -30.08 -0.38 -2.35
CA VAL A 116 -31.47 -0.69 -2.69
C VAL A 116 -31.61 -2.12 -3.17
N LEU A 117 -32.79 -2.69 -3.00
CA LEU A 117 -33.10 -4.03 -3.49
C LEU A 117 -34.30 -4.03 -4.42
N TYR A 118 -34.24 -4.89 -5.44
CA TYR A 118 -35.37 -5.19 -6.32
C TYR A 118 -35.79 -6.64 -6.10
N CYS A 119 -37.06 -6.86 -5.79
CA CYS A 119 -37.56 -8.22 -5.64
C CYS A 119 -37.42 -8.99 -6.96
N SER A 120 -37.49 -10.32 -6.90
CA SER A 120 -37.37 -11.21 -8.08
C SER A 120 -38.34 -10.95 -9.25
N LYS A 121 -39.38 -10.13 -9.06
CA LYS A 121 -40.28 -9.68 -10.14
C LYS A 121 -39.84 -8.38 -10.81
N HIS A 122 -38.99 -7.59 -10.16
CA HIS A 122 -38.54 -6.27 -10.61
C HIS A 122 -37.04 -6.23 -10.92
N SER A 123 -36.32 -7.35 -10.75
CA SER A 123 -34.88 -7.49 -10.99
C SER A 123 -34.46 -7.48 -12.48
N GLN A 124 -35.38 -7.15 -13.39
CA GLN A 124 -35.16 -7.15 -14.84
C GLN A 124 -35.63 -5.85 -15.53
N GLN A 125 -36.28 -4.93 -14.79
CA GLN A 125 -36.77 -3.67 -15.35
C GLN A 125 -35.71 -2.55 -15.37
N THR A 126 -34.51 -2.80 -14.86
CA THR A 126 -33.41 -1.84 -14.72
C THR A 126 -32.51 -1.75 -15.96
N GLN A 127 -32.59 -2.71 -16.90
CA GLN A 127 -31.77 -2.66 -18.13
C GLN A 127 -32.42 -1.97 -19.34
N GLU A 128 -33.74 -1.71 -19.33
CA GLU A 128 -34.44 -1.17 -20.53
C GLU A 128 -34.54 0.36 -20.58
N ASN A 129 -34.14 1.10 -19.53
CA ASN A 129 -34.23 2.57 -19.52
C ASN A 129 -32.93 3.32 -19.84
N ASN A 130 -31.84 2.62 -20.17
CA ASN A 130 -30.60 3.23 -20.66
C ASN A 130 -30.21 2.65 -22.03
N GLY A 131 -30.93 3.09 -23.06
CA GLY A 131 -30.47 3.14 -24.44
C GLY A 131 -30.55 1.85 -25.25
N SER A 132 -31.47 1.80 -26.22
CA SER A 132 -31.09 1.84 -27.63
C SER A 132 -32.27 1.72 -28.60
N VAL A 133 -32.05 2.40 -29.71
CA VAL A 133 -32.77 2.39 -30.98
C VAL A 133 -32.82 0.97 -31.59
N ASN A 134 -34.01 0.62 -32.08
CA ASN A 134 -34.39 -0.37 -33.11
C ASN A 134 -33.43 -1.52 -33.49
N GLY A 135 -33.95 -2.76 -33.39
CA GLY A 135 -33.48 -3.90 -34.19
C GLY A 135 -34.09 -5.24 -33.75
N HIS A 136 -35.02 -5.78 -34.55
CA HIS A 136 -35.78 -7.02 -34.33
C HIS A 136 -34.95 -8.34 -34.47
N PRO A 137 -35.50 -9.50 -34.06
CA PRO A 137 -34.74 -10.66 -33.59
C PRO A 137 -34.74 -11.88 -34.54
N SER A 138 -33.79 -12.79 -34.33
CA SER A 138 -33.87 -14.20 -34.77
C SER A 138 -32.92 -15.04 -33.90
N SER A 139 -33.41 -15.68 -32.84
CA SER A 139 -33.96 -17.05 -32.77
C SER A 139 -32.94 -18.19 -32.84
N SER A 140 -32.92 -18.92 -31.71
CA SER A 140 -32.83 -20.38 -31.56
C SER A 140 -31.50 -21.13 -31.75
N ALA A 141 -31.09 -21.71 -30.61
CA ALA A 141 -30.81 -23.14 -30.42
C ALA A 141 -29.48 -23.72 -30.94
N GLN A 142 -28.56 -23.83 -29.98
CA GLN A 142 -27.65 -24.96 -29.72
C GLN A 142 -28.36 -26.35 -29.75
N PRO A 143 -27.67 -27.51 -29.62
CA PRO A 143 -26.23 -27.82 -29.77
C PRO A 143 -25.92 -29.25 -30.32
N ARG A 144 -24.62 -29.62 -30.27
CA ARG A 144 -23.99 -30.89 -29.78
C ARG A 144 -23.39 -31.90 -30.78
N THR A 145 -22.14 -32.27 -30.41
CA THR A 145 -21.48 -33.62 -30.49
C THR A 145 -21.09 -34.12 -31.88
N SER A 146 -20.02 -34.90 -32.12
CA SER A 146 -18.88 -35.43 -31.35
C SER A 146 -17.98 -36.24 -32.32
N LYS A 147 -16.75 -36.58 -31.91
CA LYS A 147 -15.89 -37.70 -32.39
C LYS A 147 -15.30 -37.54 -33.81
N ARG A 148 -14.16 -38.12 -34.19
CA ARG A 148 -12.93 -38.72 -33.60
C ARG A 148 -12.15 -39.23 -34.84
N GLN A 149 -10.86 -39.58 -34.67
CA GLN A 149 -9.97 -40.34 -35.58
C GLN A 149 -9.30 -39.49 -36.66
N SER A 150 -7.96 -39.34 -36.78
CA SER A 150 -6.76 -40.19 -36.62
C SER A 150 -6.17 -40.45 -38.01
N GLU A 151 -4.92 -40.05 -38.24
CA GLU A 151 -3.98 -40.83 -39.06
C GLU A 151 -2.54 -40.36 -38.84
N ALA A 152 -1.64 -41.33 -39.00
CA ALA A 152 -0.26 -41.33 -38.57
C ALA A 152 0.70 -40.89 -39.69
N GLY A 153 1.88 -40.39 -39.29
CA GLY A 153 3.01 -40.19 -40.19
C GLY A 153 4.32 -40.25 -39.38
N SER A 154 5.08 -41.32 -39.60
CA SER A 154 6.33 -41.67 -38.92
C SER A 154 7.57 -40.98 -39.53
N SER A 155 8.54 -40.58 -38.71
CA SER A 155 9.97 -40.75 -39.01
C SER A 155 10.82 -40.66 -37.74
N LYS A 156 11.84 -41.53 -37.68
CA LYS A 156 12.62 -41.99 -36.53
C LYS A 156 14.01 -41.32 -36.41
N PHE A 157 14.40 -40.97 -35.18
CA PHE A 157 15.73 -41.05 -34.50
C PHE A 157 16.96 -40.27 -35.05
N PRO A 158 18.08 -40.06 -34.26
CA PRO A 158 18.35 -40.47 -32.86
C PRO A 158 19.02 -39.44 -31.91
N GLN A 159 19.19 -39.89 -30.65
CA GLN A 159 19.88 -39.30 -29.50
C GLN A 159 21.38 -39.72 -29.40
N HIS A 160 22.23 -38.81 -28.88
CA HIS A 160 23.42 -38.92 -27.97
C HIS A 160 24.59 -39.92 -28.27
N PRO A 161 25.85 -39.77 -27.75
CA PRO A 161 26.24 -39.34 -26.38
C PRO A 161 27.59 -38.57 -26.18
N THR A 162 27.89 -38.36 -24.88
CA THR A 162 29.02 -37.76 -24.13
C THR A 162 30.45 -38.21 -24.45
N PHE A 163 31.47 -37.37 -24.19
CA PHE A 163 32.76 -37.75 -23.58
C PHE A 163 33.48 -36.58 -22.86
N LEU A 164 33.86 -36.82 -21.61
CA LEU A 164 34.79 -36.06 -20.76
C LEU A 164 36.25 -36.40 -21.12
N ALA A 165 37.14 -35.40 -21.18
CA ALA A 165 38.54 -35.39 -20.71
C ALA A 165 39.43 -34.40 -21.49
N ALA A 166 39.58 -33.17 -20.98
CA ALA A 166 40.77 -32.33 -21.22
C ALA A 166 40.83 -31.17 -20.20
N ALA A 167 40.77 -31.51 -18.91
CA ALA A 167 41.38 -30.67 -17.88
C ALA A 167 42.89 -31.03 -17.82
N TRP A 168 43.72 -30.07 -17.43
CA TRP A 168 45.19 -30.16 -17.22
C TRP A 168 46.12 -29.80 -18.38
N ARG A 169 46.06 -28.55 -18.88
CA ARG A 169 47.27 -27.88 -19.46
C ARG A 169 47.23 -26.36 -19.70
N LEU A 170 46.39 -25.58 -19.00
CA LEU A 170 46.41 -24.11 -19.09
C LEU A 170 46.44 -23.38 -17.73
N PHE A 171 46.89 -24.06 -16.67
CA PHE A 171 47.14 -23.50 -15.34
C PHE A 171 48.64 -23.37 -15.06
N ALA A 172 49.39 -22.62 -15.90
CA ALA A 172 50.80 -22.31 -15.63
C ALA A 172 51.37 -21.15 -16.46
N ALA A 173 50.63 -20.07 -16.74
CA ALA A 173 51.23 -18.91 -17.41
C ALA A 173 50.41 -17.61 -17.25
N ASN A 174 50.17 -17.14 -16.02
CA ASN A 174 49.82 -15.71 -15.84
C ASN A 174 50.05 -15.16 -14.42
N ARG A 175 51.19 -15.51 -13.80
CA ARG A 175 51.62 -14.97 -12.50
C ARG A 175 52.73 -13.91 -12.59
N ARG A 176 52.97 -13.34 -13.77
CA ARG A 176 54.08 -12.40 -14.01
C ARG A 176 53.71 -11.04 -14.58
N TRP A 177 52.42 -10.80 -14.85
CA TRP A 177 51.92 -9.52 -15.36
C TRP A 177 51.35 -8.61 -14.25
N PHE A 178 50.79 -9.17 -13.18
CA PHE A 178 50.19 -8.42 -12.06
C PHE A 178 51.18 -7.80 -11.05
N ARG A 179 52.49 -7.85 -11.31
CA ARG A 179 53.53 -7.32 -10.40
C ARG A 179 54.37 -6.18 -10.99
N ALA A 180 54.12 -5.76 -12.24
CA ALA A 180 54.94 -4.77 -12.94
C ALA A 180 54.26 -3.40 -13.21
N VAL A 181 53.00 -3.21 -12.82
CA VAL A 181 52.27 -1.92 -12.98
C VAL A 181 52.21 -1.12 -11.66
N ARG A 182 52.70 -1.68 -10.54
CA ARG A 182 52.54 -1.09 -9.20
C ARG A 182 53.75 -0.31 -8.67
N GLU A 183 54.81 -0.12 -9.45
CA GLU A 183 56.08 0.50 -8.98
C GLU A 183 56.66 1.61 -9.88
N ARG A 184 55.87 2.24 -10.77
CA ARG A 184 56.36 3.33 -11.65
C ARG A 184 55.55 4.63 -11.65
N VAL A 185 54.99 5.03 -10.50
CA VAL A 185 54.40 6.39 -10.33
C VAL A 185 54.89 7.12 -9.07
N PHE A 186 55.71 6.51 -8.21
CA PHE A 186 56.28 7.19 -7.04
C PHE A 186 57.72 7.65 -7.29
N LYS A 187 57.90 8.90 -7.76
CA LYS A 187 58.98 9.86 -7.41
C LYS A 187 59.12 10.97 -8.47
N ARG A 188 58.52 12.14 -8.19
CA ARG A 188 59.09 13.50 -8.38
C ARG A 188 57.99 14.56 -8.33
N CYS A 189 57.78 15.18 -7.17
CA CYS A 189 57.82 16.64 -7.00
C CYS A 189 57.43 16.96 -5.56
N SER A 190 58.44 17.29 -4.78
CA SER A 190 58.33 17.95 -3.48
C SER A 190 58.31 19.45 -3.73
N SER A 191 57.13 20.07 -3.71
CA SER A 191 56.97 21.50 -3.48
C SER A 191 55.66 21.71 -2.71
N SER A 192 55.81 22.35 -1.56
CA SER A 192 54.80 22.63 -0.55
C SER A 192 53.50 23.21 -1.12
N CYS A 193 52.41 22.48 -0.93
CA CYS A 193 51.07 23.03 -0.88
C CYS A 193 50.29 22.17 0.11
N SER A 194 49.99 22.72 1.28
CA SER A 194 49.12 22.09 2.28
C SER A 194 47.69 22.05 1.75
N HIS A 195 47.41 21.12 0.82
CA HIS A 195 46.06 20.75 0.47
C HIS A 195 45.54 19.84 1.59
N SER A 196 44.77 20.45 2.49
CA SER A 196 43.74 19.74 3.25
C SER A 196 42.98 18.87 2.25
N THR A 197 43.23 17.57 2.28
CA THR A 197 42.48 16.62 1.47
C THR A 197 41.18 16.36 2.23
N THR A 198 40.27 17.33 2.18
CA THR A 198 38.86 17.06 2.41
C THR A 198 38.44 16.10 1.30
N ARG A 199 38.44 14.81 1.63
CA ARG A 199 37.77 13.79 0.84
C ARG A 199 36.31 14.24 0.80
N SER A 200 35.92 14.92 -0.27
CA SER A 200 34.52 15.23 -0.55
C SER A 200 33.79 13.91 -0.55
N THR A 201 33.12 13.58 0.55
CA THR A 201 32.14 12.50 0.59
C THR A 201 31.10 12.91 -0.44
N MET A 202 31.13 12.29 -1.62
CA MET A 202 30.17 12.57 -2.69
C MET A 202 28.77 12.45 -2.07
N SER A 203 28.02 13.55 -2.08
CA SER A 203 26.66 13.60 -1.55
C SER A 203 25.80 12.56 -2.25
N LYS A 204 25.01 11.80 -1.49
CA LYS A 204 24.06 10.84 -2.05
C LYS A 204 22.86 11.61 -2.59
N LYS A 205 22.62 11.46 -3.89
CA LYS A 205 21.46 12.04 -4.57
C LYS A 205 20.25 11.14 -4.39
N LEU A 206 19.25 11.61 -3.65
CA LEU A 206 18.00 10.91 -3.42
C LEU A 206 16.87 11.57 -4.20
N LEU A 207 15.98 10.75 -4.77
CA LEU A 207 14.65 11.14 -5.22
C LEU A 207 13.65 10.30 -4.43
N VAL A 208 12.65 10.94 -3.83
CA VAL A 208 11.70 10.26 -2.93
C VAL A 208 10.32 10.23 -3.57
N ASP A 209 9.68 9.07 -3.61
CA ASP A 209 8.28 8.89 -4.01
C ASP A 209 7.46 8.50 -2.77
N ALA A 210 6.48 9.32 -2.40
CA ALA A 210 5.80 9.27 -1.11
C ALA A 210 4.29 9.54 -1.24
N ASP A 211 3.51 8.95 -0.34
CA ASP A 211 2.09 9.20 -0.09
C ASP A 211 1.86 9.87 1.28
N CYS A 212 2.92 10.48 1.81
CA CYS A 212 2.99 11.38 2.96
C CYS A 212 1.97 11.16 4.08
N GLY A 213 2.07 9.97 4.66
CA GLY A 213 1.64 9.61 5.99
C GLY A 213 2.55 10.14 7.11
N LEU A 214 2.43 9.53 8.28
CA LEU A 214 3.15 9.93 9.49
C LEU A 214 4.61 9.46 9.47
N ASP A 215 4.85 8.28 8.93
CA ASP A 215 6.15 7.63 8.72
C ASP A 215 6.90 8.17 7.49
N ASP A 216 6.21 8.53 6.40
CA ASP A 216 6.82 9.28 5.31
C ASP A 216 7.43 10.60 5.79
N ALA A 217 6.70 11.34 6.64
CA ALA A 217 7.18 12.59 7.22
C ALA A 217 8.48 12.35 8.02
N GLN A 218 8.55 11.25 8.77
CA GLN A 218 9.75 10.85 9.50
C GLN A 218 10.92 10.54 8.57
N ALA A 219 10.65 9.75 7.52
CA ALA A 219 11.64 9.37 6.52
C ALA A 219 12.21 10.61 5.82
N ILE A 220 11.36 11.55 5.39
CA ILE A 220 11.79 12.80 4.76
C ILE A 220 12.62 13.62 5.75
N MET A 221 12.18 13.79 7.01
CA MET A 221 12.97 14.52 8.02
C MET A 221 14.32 13.85 8.31
N LEU A 222 14.39 12.51 8.30
CA LEU A 222 15.63 11.75 8.45
C LEU A 222 16.59 12.05 7.29
N ALA A 223 16.10 12.04 6.05
CA ALA A 223 16.91 12.38 4.87
C ALA A 223 17.45 13.82 4.94
N LEU A 224 16.63 14.78 5.35
CA LEU A 224 16.99 16.20 5.43
C LEU A 224 18.01 16.49 6.53
N ALA A 225 18.04 15.69 7.60
CA ALA A 225 19.01 15.81 8.67
C ALA A 225 20.36 15.13 8.33
N ALA A 226 20.43 14.31 7.27
CA ALA A 226 21.64 13.63 6.90
C ALA A 226 22.63 14.57 6.17
N PRO A 227 23.87 14.73 6.65
CA PRO A 227 24.80 15.75 6.14
C PRO A 227 25.35 15.46 4.74
N ASN A 228 25.26 14.21 4.26
CA ASN A 228 25.79 13.77 2.98
C ASN A 228 24.67 13.34 2.02
N VAL A 229 23.50 13.97 2.12
CA VAL A 229 22.34 13.69 1.28
C VAL A 229 21.92 14.97 0.56
N GLU A 230 21.69 14.83 -0.74
CA GLU A 230 21.07 15.83 -1.58
C GLU A 230 19.72 15.29 -2.04
N LEU A 231 18.64 15.89 -1.58
CA LEU A 231 17.28 15.51 -1.99
C LEU A 231 16.91 16.30 -3.26
N LEU A 232 16.91 15.62 -4.40
CA LEU A 232 16.68 16.23 -5.72
C LEU A 232 15.22 16.64 -5.95
N GLY A 233 14.31 16.05 -5.19
CA GLY A 233 12.88 16.32 -5.24
C GLY A 233 12.07 15.25 -4.52
N ILE A 234 10.77 15.51 -4.39
CA ILE A 234 9.80 14.58 -3.82
C ILE A 234 8.62 14.45 -4.78
N THR A 235 8.32 13.23 -5.19
CA THR A 235 7.15 12.90 -6.02
C THR A 235 6.02 12.39 -5.13
N CYS A 236 4.82 12.91 -5.37
CA CYS A 236 3.62 12.55 -4.61
C CYS A 236 2.81 11.49 -5.35
N VAL A 237 2.31 10.49 -4.65
CA VAL A 237 1.41 9.47 -5.20
C VAL A 237 0.21 9.24 -4.28
N HIS A 238 -0.86 8.63 -4.79
CA HIS A 238 -1.97 8.17 -3.99
C HIS A 238 -1.54 7.08 -3.00
N GLY A 239 -2.31 6.91 -1.93
CA GLY A 239 -2.06 5.88 -0.92
C GLY A 239 -2.76 6.24 0.39
N ASN A 240 -1.99 6.67 1.40
CA ASN A 240 -2.46 7.02 2.73
C ASN A 240 -3.58 8.08 2.75
N THR A 241 -3.57 8.98 1.77
CA THR A 241 -4.63 9.98 1.54
C THR A 241 -4.68 10.37 0.06
N THR A 242 -5.52 11.35 -0.29
CA THR A 242 -5.57 11.91 -1.65
C THR A 242 -4.24 12.55 -2.02
N VAL A 243 -3.83 12.45 -3.29
CA VAL A 243 -2.55 13.02 -3.74
C VAL A 243 -2.45 14.53 -3.50
N GLU A 244 -3.56 15.26 -3.48
CA GLU A 244 -3.62 16.66 -3.09
C GLU A 244 -3.24 16.88 -1.62
N ASN A 245 -3.74 16.04 -0.71
CA ASN A 245 -3.35 16.07 0.68
C ASN A 245 -1.88 15.66 0.85
N VAL A 246 -1.41 14.64 0.12
CA VAL A 246 0.00 14.25 0.10
C VAL A 246 0.90 15.43 -0.25
N CYS A 247 0.56 16.18 -1.31
CA CYS A 247 1.31 17.38 -1.68
C CYS A 247 1.34 18.43 -0.55
N LYS A 248 0.20 18.69 0.10
CA LYS A 248 0.13 19.63 1.24
C LYS A 248 0.99 19.14 2.41
N ASN A 249 0.92 17.85 2.73
CA ASN A 249 1.64 17.25 3.85
C ASN A 249 3.15 17.34 3.64
N ILE A 250 3.64 17.02 2.44
CA ILE A 250 5.06 17.17 2.09
C ILE A 250 5.49 18.63 2.23
N LEU A 251 4.70 19.58 1.72
CA LEU A 251 5.02 21.00 1.85
C LEU A 251 5.07 21.46 3.33
N ARG A 252 4.17 20.98 4.18
CA ARG A 252 4.19 21.25 5.63
C ARG A 252 5.45 20.69 6.30
N VAL A 253 5.84 19.47 5.94
CA VAL A 253 7.10 18.83 6.42
C VAL A 253 8.32 19.64 5.98
N LEU A 254 8.37 20.05 4.70
CA LEU A 254 9.44 20.89 4.18
C LEU A 254 9.46 22.27 4.86
N GLN A 255 8.30 22.86 5.13
CA GLN A 255 8.20 24.16 5.83
C GLN A 255 8.78 24.09 7.24
N VAL A 256 8.39 23.10 8.06
CA VAL A 256 8.93 22.97 9.43
C VAL A 256 10.43 22.66 9.42
N CYS A 257 10.92 22.01 8.37
CA CYS A 257 12.35 21.77 8.17
C CYS A 257 13.10 22.95 7.55
N SER A 258 12.43 24.05 7.19
CA SER A 258 13.01 25.19 6.45
C SER A 258 13.66 24.75 5.13
N LYS A 259 12.95 23.90 4.37
CA LYS A 259 13.41 23.22 3.15
C LYS A 259 12.44 23.34 1.96
N LEU A 260 11.70 24.45 1.89
CA LEU A 260 10.72 24.70 0.81
C LEU A 260 11.36 24.88 -0.58
N GLU A 261 12.69 25.02 -0.67
CA GLU A 261 13.42 25.03 -1.95
C GLU A 261 13.40 23.68 -2.68
N ILE A 262 13.09 22.58 -1.98
CA ILE A 262 13.06 21.24 -2.56
C ILE A 262 11.79 21.07 -3.41
N PRO A 263 11.90 20.69 -4.69
CA PRO A 263 10.75 20.64 -5.57
C PRO A 263 9.84 19.45 -5.24
N VAL A 264 8.54 19.74 -5.15
CA VAL A 264 7.47 18.75 -4.94
C VAL A 264 6.67 18.58 -6.22
N PHE A 265 6.51 17.34 -6.68
CA PHE A 265 5.84 17.04 -7.95
C PHE A 265 4.61 16.17 -7.73
N LYS A 266 3.45 16.63 -8.19
CA LYS A 266 2.21 15.85 -8.11
C LYS A 266 2.22 14.68 -9.11
N GLY A 267 1.91 13.48 -8.64
CA GLY A 267 1.86 12.26 -9.46
C GLY A 267 0.48 11.63 -9.56
N ALA A 268 0.46 10.30 -9.67
CA ALA A 268 -0.75 9.54 -9.91
C ALA A 268 -1.73 9.64 -8.73
N ALA A 269 -2.97 10.02 -9.03
CA ALA A 269 -4.04 10.15 -8.04
C ALA A 269 -4.77 8.83 -7.74
N LYS A 270 -4.48 7.76 -8.50
CA LYS A 270 -5.14 6.45 -8.44
C LYS A 270 -4.17 5.35 -8.89
N PRO A 271 -4.43 4.08 -8.52
CA PRO A 271 -3.65 2.96 -9.04
C PRO A 271 -3.82 2.78 -10.55
N ILE A 272 -2.92 2.02 -11.19
CA ILE A 272 -2.98 1.73 -12.63
C ILE A 272 -4.31 1.07 -12.99
N LEU A 273 -4.72 0.08 -12.20
CA LEU A 273 -6.00 -0.61 -12.34
C LEU A 273 -6.74 -0.65 -11.00
N GLY A 274 -8.07 -0.75 -11.06
CA GLY A 274 -8.92 -0.93 -9.88
C GLY A 274 -9.27 0.36 -9.15
N ASN A 275 -9.64 0.22 -7.88
CA ASN A 275 -10.07 1.31 -7.01
C ASN A 275 -9.01 1.60 -5.96
N SER A 276 -8.91 2.86 -5.54
CA SER A 276 -8.09 3.27 -4.40
C SER A 276 -8.54 2.57 -3.12
N ILE A 277 -7.58 2.23 -2.26
CA ILE A 277 -7.82 1.71 -0.92
C ILE A 277 -7.86 2.90 0.04
N ASP A 278 -8.80 2.87 0.99
CA ASP A 278 -8.88 3.88 2.05
C ASP A 278 -7.97 3.50 3.23
N ALA A 279 -7.07 4.41 3.61
CA ALA A 279 -6.15 4.27 4.73
C ALA A 279 -6.42 5.28 5.86
N GLY A 280 -7.50 6.06 5.78
CA GLY A 280 -7.78 7.20 6.68
C GLY A 280 -7.86 6.83 8.16
N HIS A 281 -8.13 5.56 8.49
CA HIS A 281 -8.14 5.09 9.88
C HIS A 281 -6.77 5.19 10.58
N PHE A 282 -5.67 5.01 9.84
CA PHE A 282 -4.32 4.97 10.43
C PHE A 282 -3.63 6.34 10.48
N HIS A 283 -3.89 7.19 9.49
CA HIS A 283 -3.18 8.44 9.27
C HIS A 283 -4.04 9.69 9.50
N GLY A 284 -5.33 9.54 9.80
CA GLY A 284 -6.29 10.64 9.78
C GLY A 284 -6.84 10.89 8.38
N GLN A 285 -7.88 11.72 8.28
CA GLN A 285 -8.51 12.06 7.00
C GLN A 285 -7.57 12.87 6.09
N ASP A 286 -6.77 13.75 6.67
CA ASP A 286 -5.76 14.53 5.95
C ASP A 286 -4.46 13.74 5.67
N GLY A 287 -4.31 12.53 6.22
CA GLY A 287 -3.11 11.70 6.10
C GLY A 287 -1.95 12.11 7.03
N LEU A 288 -2.10 13.17 7.84
CA LEU A 288 -1.06 13.66 8.73
C LEU A 288 -1.62 14.04 10.12
N GLY A 289 -2.44 13.14 10.66
CA GLY A 289 -2.96 13.20 12.02
C GLY A 289 -4.06 14.24 12.24
N ASP A 290 -4.69 14.74 11.18
CA ASP A 290 -5.77 15.74 11.21
C ASP A 290 -5.40 17.00 12.03
N ALA A 291 -4.11 17.33 12.07
CA ALA A 291 -3.59 18.45 12.83
C ALA A 291 -3.74 19.73 12.00
N PRO A 292 -4.59 20.71 12.41
CA PRO A 292 -4.76 21.94 11.65
C PRO A 292 -3.46 22.75 11.60
N ASP A 293 -3.19 23.34 10.45
CA ASP A 293 -2.06 24.22 10.25
C ASP A 293 -2.50 25.48 9.48
N PRO A 294 -2.80 26.58 10.18
CA PRO A 294 -3.28 27.80 9.54
C PRO A 294 -2.22 28.48 8.66
N ASN A 295 -0.95 28.11 8.82
CA ASN A 295 0.17 28.65 8.06
C ASN A 295 0.71 27.66 7.01
N ALA A 296 -0.05 26.60 6.73
CA ALA A 296 0.34 25.58 5.77
C ALA A 296 0.67 26.21 4.41
N PRO A 297 1.74 25.77 3.72
CA PRO A 297 2.10 26.35 2.44
C PRO A 297 1.03 26.03 1.38
N GLY A 298 0.84 26.96 0.46
CA GLY A 298 -0.10 26.80 -0.63
C GLY A 298 0.36 25.76 -1.66
N LEU A 299 -0.61 25.12 -2.32
CA LEU A 299 -0.35 24.17 -3.41
C LEU A 299 0.28 24.81 -4.66
N ASP A 300 0.35 26.14 -4.72
CA ASP A 300 1.07 26.88 -5.76
C ASP A 300 2.59 26.65 -5.74
N LEU A 301 3.13 26.14 -4.62
CA LEU A 301 4.53 25.71 -4.51
C LEU A 301 4.80 24.34 -5.19
N VAL A 302 3.76 23.56 -5.48
CA VAL A 302 3.90 22.31 -6.21
C VAL A 302 4.30 22.61 -7.66
N GLN A 303 5.27 21.87 -8.16
CA GLN A 303 5.77 22.04 -9.51
C GLN A 303 4.69 21.74 -10.54
N LYS A 304 4.71 22.50 -11.64
CA LYS A 304 3.80 22.29 -12.78
C LYS A 304 4.10 21.00 -13.55
N GLU A 305 5.35 20.57 -13.53
CA GLU A 305 5.77 19.28 -14.09
C GLU A 305 5.20 18.13 -13.26
N GLY A 306 4.66 17.10 -13.93
CA GLY A 306 4.13 15.91 -13.25
C GLY A 306 5.24 14.99 -12.73
N ALA A 307 4.97 14.29 -11.63
CA ALA A 307 5.93 13.42 -10.94
C ALA A 307 6.65 12.41 -11.86
N VAL A 308 5.91 11.74 -12.74
CA VAL A 308 6.48 10.72 -13.66
C VAL A 308 7.48 11.37 -14.63
N SER A 309 7.14 12.54 -15.19
CA SER A 309 8.04 13.28 -16.08
C SER A 309 9.27 13.80 -15.34
N ALA A 310 9.08 14.36 -14.14
CA ALA A 310 10.16 14.84 -13.30
C ALA A 310 11.11 13.70 -12.89
N MET A 311 10.58 12.54 -12.51
CA MET A 311 11.37 11.35 -12.17
C MET A 311 12.26 10.92 -13.35
N ILE A 312 11.68 10.81 -14.55
CA ILE A 312 12.43 10.46 -15.76
C ILE A 312 13.51 11.51 -16.05
N ARG A 313 13.17 12.80 -15.97
CA ARG A 313 14.11 13.90 -16.24
C ARG A 313 15.26 13.90 -15.23
N ILE A 314 14.97 13.89 -13.94
CA ILE A 314 15.96 13.94 -12.85
C ILE A 314 16.94 12.77 -12.95
N VAL A 315 16.47 11.55 -13.22
CA VAL A 315 17.33 10.38 -13.38
C VAL A 315 18.16 10.46 -14.66
N ASN A 316 17.60 10.98 -15.77
CA ASN A 316 18.33 11.17 -17.02
C ASN A 316 19.40 12.24 -16.95
N GLU A 317 19.20 13.28 -16.13
CA GLU A 317 20.18 14.32 -15.85
C GLU A 317 21.31 13.83 -14.94
N ASN A 318 21.11 12.71 -14.22
CA ASN A 318 22.04 12.19 -13.21
C ASN A 318 22.23 10.65 -13.31
N PRO A 319 22.61 10.12 -14.50
CA PRO A 319 22.65 8.68 -14.73
C PRO A 319 23.72 7.99 -13.87
N GLY A 320 23.30 6.95 -13.15
CA GLY A 320 24.13 6.15 -12.24
C GLY A 320 24.33 6.78 -10.86
N GLU A 321 23.78 7.97 -10.61
CA GLU A 321 23.97 8.70 -9.35
C GLU A 321 22.74 8.69 -8.43
N VAL A 322 21.53 8.67 -9.01
CA VAL A 322 20.28 8.78 -8.25
C VAL A 322 19.90 7.46 -7.59
N SER A 323 19.68 7.51 -6.27
CA SER A 323 18.97 6.47 -5.54
C SER A 323 17.51 6.87 -5.37
N LEU A 324 16.60 6.04 -5.89
CA LEU A 324 15.16 6.25 -5.78
C LEU A 324 14.66 5.58 -4.51
N VAL A 325 13.95 6.32 -3.66
CA VAL A 325 13.36 5.84 -2.41
C VAL A 325 11.85 5.88 -2.56
N ALA A 326 11.22 4.71 -2.68
CA ALA A 326 9.78 4.56 -2.84
C ALA A 326 9.15 4.11 -1.53
N LEU A 327 8.37 4.99 -0.93
CA LEU A 327 7.75 4.82 0.39
C LEU A 327 6.24 4.54 0.29
N ALA A 328 5.73 4.47 -0.94
CA ALA A 328 4.31 4.55 -1.27
C ALA A 328 3.93 3.52 -2.34
N PRO A 329 2.64 3.44 -2.75
CA PRO A 329 2.23 2.62 -3.89
C PRO A 329 3.05 2.94 -5.13
N LEU A 330 3.57 1.90 -5.79
CA LEU A 330 4.63 2.04 -6.81
C LEU A 330 4.15 2.57 -8.17
N THR A 331 3.00 3.22 -8.22
CA THR A 331 2.31 3.66 -9.44
C THR A 331 3.16 4.61 -10.27
N ASN A 332 3.76 5.63 -9.65
CA ASN A 332 4.61 6.59 -10.36
C ASN A 332 5.81 5.88 -11.02
N LEU A 333 6.46 4.95 -10.30
CA LEU A 333 7.59 4.17 -10.79
C LEU A 333 7.19 3.26 -11.96
N ALA A 334 6.07 2.55 -11.82
CA ALA A 334 5.56 1.69 -12.89
C ALA A 334 5.24 2.49 -14.15
N LEU A 335 4.62 3.67 -14.03
CA LEU A 335 4.39 4.56 -15.17
C LEU A 335 5.71 5.07 -15.76
N ALA A 336 6.69 5.42 -14.92
CA ALA A 336 7.99 5.94 -15.35
C ALA A 336 8.76 4.92 -16.19
N VAL A 337 8.85 3.66 -15.76
CA VAL A 337 9.53 2.61 -16.54
C VAL A 337 8.78 2.22 -17.81
N LYS A 338 7.44 2.35 -17.83
CA LYS A 338 6.68 2.14 -19.07
C LYS A 338 6.89 3.27 -20.08
N MET A 339 7.16 4.49 -19.62
CA MET A 339 7.49 5.64 -20.48
C MET A 339 8.96 5.67 -20.91
N ASP A 340 9.90 5.35 -20.01
CA ASP A 340 11.32 5.18 -20.31
C ASP A 340 11.80 3.80 -19.80
N PRO A 341 11.77 2.76 -20.65
CA PRO A 341 12.22 1.41 -20.27
C PRO A 341 13.70 1.32 -19.89
N SER A 342 14.52 2.32 -20.23
CA SER A 342 15.93 2.37 -19.85
C SER A 342 16.16 3.01 -18.47
N LEU A 343 15.13 3.64 -17.87
CA LEU A 343 15.21 4.33 -16.59
C LEU A 343 15.86 3.48 -15.48
N PRO A 344 15.49 2.20 -15.27
CA PRO A 344 16.06 1.44 -14.15
C PRO A 344 17.56 1.24 -14.28
N SER A 345 18.09 1.10 -15.51
CA SER A 345 19.53 0.93 -15.74
C SER A 345 20.36 2.16 -15.38
N LYS A 346 19.70 3.32 -15.23
CA LYS A 346 20.31 4.61 -14.89
C LYS A 346 20.24 4.90 -13.38
N LEU A 347 19.58 4.06 -12.59
CA LEU A 347 19.50 4.24 -11.15
C LEU A 347 20.74 3.65 -10.47
N ARG A 348 21.26 4.36 -9.45
CA ARG A 348 22.26 3.83 -8.53
C ARG A 348 21.67 2.68 -7.70
N GLY A 349 20.43 2.85 -7.26
CA GLY A 349 19.68 1.86 -6.50
C GLY A 349 18.23 2.27 -6.27
N LEU A 350 17.41 1.29 -5.94
CA LEU A 350 16.00 1.44 -5.62
C LEU A 350 15.77 0.90 -4.20
N TYR A 351 15.19 1.71 -3.33
CA TYR A 351 14.89 1.37 -1.94
C TYR A 351 13.38 1.48 -1.76
N ILE A 352 12.73 0.38 -1.41
CA ILE A 352 11.28 0.27 -1.32
C ILE A 352 10.90 -0.05 0.13
N MET A 353 9.98 0.73 0.69
CA MET A 353 9.18 0.26 1.83
C MET A 353 7.93 -0.41 1.27
N GLY A 354 7.76 -1.68 1.59
CA GLY A 354 6.56 -2.42 1.21
C GLY A 354 6.83 -3.87 0.85
N GLY A 355 5.73 -4.57 0.59
CA GLY A 355 5.72 -6.01 0.40
C GLY A 355 5.95 -6.77 1.70
N ASN A 356 5.88 -8.09 1.59
CA ASN A 356 5.91 -8.98 2.74
C ASN A 356 6.60 -10.31 2.42
N THR A 357 7.16 -10.97 3.43
CA THR A 357 7.96 -12.20 3.24
C THR A 357 7.32 -13.46 3.80
N GLU A 358 6.45 -13.31 4.80
CA GLU A 358 5.83 -14.40 5.56
C GLU A 358 4.33 -14.51 5.28
N SER A 359 3.85 -13.83 4.23
CA SER A 359 2.42 -13.71 3.91
C SER A 359 1.60 -13.09 5.04
N ARG A 360 2.22 -12.21 5.85
CA ARG A 360 1.52 -11.46 6.89
C ARG A 360 1.28 -10.04 6.39
N GLY A 361 0.04 -9.73 6.04
CA GLY A 361 -0.34 -8.40 5.59
C GLY A 361 -0.74 -7.46 6.74
N ASN A 362 -0.85 -6.17 6.42
CA ASN A 362 -1.45 -5.14 7.27
C ASN A 362 -2.76 -4.57 6.70
N THR A 363 -3.05 -4.88 5.43
CA THR A 363 -4.23 -4.39 4.69
C THR A 363 -5.16 -5.52 4.31
N THR A 364 -4.61 -6.60 3.75
CA THR A 364 -5.32 -7.87 3.60
C THR A 364 -4.61 -8.94 4.42
N VAL A 365 -5.18 -10.15 4.50
CA VAL A 365 -4.56 -11.28 5.24
C VAL A 365 -3.10 -11.46 4.83
N CYS A 366 -2.81 -11.35 3.53
CA CYS A 366 -1.50 -11.62 2.96
C CYS A 366 -0.88 -10.44 2.21
N GLY A 367 -1.47 -9.25 2.24
CA GLY A 367 -1.03 -8.09 1.47
C GLY A 367 -0.60 -6.93 2.36
N GLU A 368 0.59 -6.41 2.09
CA GLU A 368 1.07 -5.14 2.62
C GLU A 368 0.43 -3.98 1.84
N PHE A 369 0.16 -2.86 2.52
CA PHE A 369 -0.57 -1.70 2.02
C PHE A 369 -0.07 -1.18 0.67
N ASN A 370 1.20 -0.77 0.57
CA ASN A 370 1.75 -0.15 -0.66
C ASN A 370 1.62 -1.08 -1.87
N PHE A 371 1.83 -2.38 -1.66
CA PHE A 371 1.70 -3.39 -2.70
C PHE A 371 0.23 -3.72 -3.02
N THR A 372 -0.64 -3.69 -2.03
CA THR A 372 -2.08 -3.97 -2.21
C THR A 372 -2.79 -2.79 -2.88
N ALA A 373 -2.34 -1.56 -2.60
CA ALA A 373 -2.89 -0.33 -3.16
C ALA A 373 -2.71 -0.23 -4.68
N ASP A 374 -1.62 -0.76 -5.23
CA ASP A 374 -1.43 -0.94 -6.68
C ASP A 374 -0.61 -2.20 -7.00
N PRO A 375 -1.24 -3.40 -7.01
CA PRO A 375 -0.56 -4.67 -7.23
C PRO A 375 0.08 -4.75 -8.61
N GLU A 376 -0.57 -4.18 -9.62
CA GLU A 376 -0.05 -4.11 -10.98
C GLU A 376 1.21 -3.28 -11.06
N ALA A 377 1.24 -2.11 -10.42
CA ALA A 377 2.44 -1.30 -10.36
C ALA A 377 3.59 -2.01 -9.64
N ALA A 378 3.30 -2.64 -8.49
CA ALA A 378 4.32 -3.40 -7.76
C ALA A 378 4.86 -4.58 -8.58
N TYR A 379 3.99 -5.29 -9.32
CA TYR A 379 4.40 -6.34 -10.26
C TYR A 379 5.31 -5.80 -11.37
N ILE A 380 4.94 -4.66 -11.97
CA ILE A 380 5.74 -4.01 -13.02
C ILE A 380 7.11 -3.63 -12.47
N VAL A 381 7.16 -2.96 -11.31
CA VAL A 381 8.43 -2.48 -10.74
C VAL A 381 9.35 -3.64 -10.41
N LEU A 382 8.87 -4.68 -9.72
CA LEU A 382 9.70 -5.84 -9.35
C LEU A 382 10.16 -6.68 -10.56
N ASN A 383 9.52 -6.55 -11.72
CA ASN A 383 9.93 -7.22 -12.96
C ASN A 383 10.90 -6.38 -13.80
N ASP A 384 10.62 -5.09 -13.91
CA ASP A 384 11.27 -4.24 -14.91
C ASP A 384 12.45 -3.45 -14.30
N TYR A 385 12.47 -3.24 -12.99
CA TYR A 385 13.60 -2.58 -12.31
C TYR A 385 14.70 -3.58 -11.96
N GLN A 386 15.72 -3.65 -12.81
CA GLN A 386 16.87 -4.55 -12.66
C GLN A 386 18.09 -3.91 -11.98
N CYS A 387 17.97 -2.66 -11.49
CA CYS A 387 18.99 -2.03 -10.65
C CYS A 387 19.07 -2.68 -9.26
N PRO A 388 20.14 -2.45 -8.47
CA PRO A 388 20.17 -2.85 -7.07
C PRO A 388 18.88 -2.42 -6.36
N THR A 389 18.11 -3.39 -5.86
CA THR A 389 16.78 -3.16 -5.28
C THR A 389 16.80 -3.68 -3.84
N TYR A 390 16.34 -2.85 -2.90
CA TYR A 390 16.32 -3.13 -1.46
C TYR A 390 14.89 -2.99 -0.94
N LEU A 391 14.42 -3.98 -0.19
CA LEU A 391 13.07 -4.04 0.35
C LEU A 391 13.11 -4.03 1.88
N ALA A 392 12.54 -2.98 2.47
CA ALA A 392 12.15 -2.93 3.87
C ALA A 392 10.71 -3.45 3.98
N CYS A 393 10.57 -4.78 4.03
CA CYS A 393 9.26 -5.44 4.08
C CYS A 393 8.55 -5.17 5.41
N TRP A 394 7.22 -5.21 5.39
CA TRP A 394 6.38 -4.93 6.56
C TRP A 394 6.73 -5.76 7.80
N GLU A 395 6.94 -7.07 7.65
CA GLU A 395 7.26 -7.90 8.82
C GLU A 395 8.61 -7.51 9.43
N PHE A 396 9.59 -7.16 8.61
CA PHE A 396 10.90 -6.70 9.07
C PHE A 396 10.80 -5.41 9.90
N THR A 397 9.97 -4.44 9.48
CA THR A 397 9.78 -3.19 10.25
C THR A 397 9.10 -3.48 11.59
N CYS A 398 8.15 -4.42 11.61
CA CYS A 398 7.50 -4.90 12.82
C CYS A 398 8.43 -5.67 13.76
N TYR A 399 9.44 -6.38 13.25
CA TYR A 399 10.41 -7.07 14.11
C TYR A 399 11.49 -6.13 14.65
N SER A 400 11.66 -4.97 14.00
CA SER A 400 12.64 -3.95 14.36
C SER A 400 11.99 -2.79 15.12
N LYS A 401 11.11 -3.04 16.09
CA LYS A 401 10.44 -1.93 16.79
C LYS A 401 11.42 -1.11 17.63
N LEU A 402 11.17 0.19 17.71
CA LEU A 402 11.78 1.06 18.70
C LEU A 402 10.99 1.00 20.01
N PRO A 403 11.64 1.11 21.18
CA PRO A 403 10.92 1.25 22.44
C PRO A 403 10.04 2.51 22.44
N TRP A 404 8.92 2.48 23.16
CA TRP A 404 8.06 3.66 23.27
C TRP A 404 8.77 4.80 24.01
N GLU A 405 9.65 4.49 24.96
CA GLU A 405 10.49 5.46 25.66
C GLU A 405 11.37 6.23 24.67
N PHE A 406 11.87 5.57 23.62
CA PHE A 406 12.61 6.26 22.56
C PHE A 406 11.71 7.25 21.81
N CYS A 407 10.46 6.89 21.51
CA CYS A 407 9.52 7.79 20.85
C CYS A 407 9.18 9.01 21.74
N ASP A 408 9.01 8.78 23.04
CA ASP A 408 8.75 9.83 24.02
C ASP A 408 9.94 10.81 24.07
N ASP A 409 11.18 10.31 24.16
CA ASP A 409 12.40 11.13 24.12
C ASP A 409 12.58 11.86 22.78
N TRP A 410 12.27 11.17 21.67
CA TRP A 410 12.37 11.71 20.32
C TRP A 410 11.44 12.92 20.13
N LEU A 411 10.20 12.82 20.61
CA LEU A 411 9.19 13.89 20.55
C LEU A 411 9.38 14.99 21.60
N ALA A 412 10.08 14.70 22.71
CA ALA A 412 10.32 15.66 23.79
C ALA A 412 11.42 16.68 23.50
N GLN A 413 12.10 16.59 22.35
CA GLN A 413 13.12 17.55 21.94
C GLN A 413 12.54 18.97 21.84
N ASP A 414 13.28 19.97 22.30
CA ASP A 414 12.85 21.37 22.28
C ASP A 414 13.12 22.03 20.92
N THR A 415 12.43 21.56 19.88
CA THR A 415 12.54 22.07 18.51
C THR A 415 11.17 22.18 17.85
N ASP A 416 11.08 23.02 16.80
CA ASP A 416 9.84 23.15 16.04
C ASP A 416 9.46 21.85 15.30
N LYS A 417 10.45 21.09 14.85
CA LYS A 417 10.25 19.79 14.21
C LYS A 417 9.65 18.78 15.18
N ALA A 418 10.16 18.71 16.41
CA ALA A 418 9.63 17.82 17.44
C ALA A 418 8.22 18.21 17.89
N ARG A 419 7.97 19.51 18.09
CA ARG A 419 6.61 20.02 18.35
C ARG A 419 5.64 19.70 17.21
N PHE A 420 6.08 19.82 15.96
CA PHE A 420 5.28 19.44 14.80
C PHE A 420 4.96 17.94 14.81
N MET A 421 5.97 17.08 14.99
CA MET A 421 5.77 15.64 15.05
C MET A 421 4.84 15.25 16.21
N ALA A 422 5.01 15.83 17.39
CA ALA A 422 4.14 15.58 18.54
C ALA A 422 2.68 15.97 18.27
N ARG A 423 2.44 17.05 17.50
CA ARG A 423 1.09 17.46 17.10
C ARG A 423 0.44 16.46 16.15
N VAL A 424 1.14 16.04 15.09
CA VAL A 424 0.60 15.11 14.08
C VAL A 424 0.50 13.67 14.62
N PHE A 425 1.34 13.29 15.59
CA PHE A 425 1.28 11.98 16.24
C PHE A 425 0.26 11.86 17.36
N ARG A 426 -0.38 12.95 17.81
CA ARG A 426 -1.20 12.97 19.02
C ARG A 426 -2.20 11.81 19.10
N HIS A 427 -2.99 11.61 18.05
CA HIS A 427 -4.00 10.55 18.00
C HIS A 427 -3.38 9.13 18.04
N ARG A 428 -2.20 8.94 17.44
CA ARG A 428 -1.48 7.66 17.50
C ARG A 428 -0.89 7.41 18.88
N ILE A 429 -0.37 8.43 19.54
CA ILE A 429 0.11 8.32 20.92
C ILE A 429 -1.05 7.94 21.83
N GLU A 430 -2.18 8.63 21.73
CA GLU A 430 -3.40 8.34 22.49
C GLU A 430 -3.90 6.90 22.25
N ALA A 431 -3.99 6.46 20.99
CA ALA A 431 -4.38 5.09 20.64
C ALA A 431 -3.37 4.05 21.14
N SER A 432 -2.07 4.39 21.19
CA SER A 432 -1.04 3.50 21.71
C SER A 432 -1.11 3.33 23.23
N GLN A 433 -1.81 4.20 23.99
CA GLN A 433 -1.88 4.10 25.45
C GLN A 433 -2.54 2.80 25.90
N SER A 434 -3.58 2.33 25.19
CA SER A 434 -4.19 1.02 25.46
C SER A 434 -3.25 -0.16 25.17
N GLU A 435 -2.38 -0.02 24.17
CA GLU A 435 -1.36 -1.01 23.84
C GLU A 435 -0.21 -1.01 24.86
N ARG A 436 0.21 0.18 25.33
CA ARG A 436 1.23 0.36 26.39
C ARG A 436 0.77 -0.22 27.74
N LEU A 437 -0.54 -0.23 27.99
CA LEU A 437 -1.15 -0.82 29.20
C LEU A 437 -1.21 -2.35 29.16
N GLN A 438 -1.23 -2.96 27.97
CA GLN A 438 -1.10 -4.40 27.81
C GLN A 438 0.40 -4.77 27.91
N LYS A 439 0.79 -5.40 29.02
CA LYS A 439 2.17 -5.87 29.29
C LYS A 439 2.61 -7.05 28.40
N ASP A 440 2.26 -7.04 27.12
CA ASP A 440 2.73 -8.05 26.17
C ASP A 440 3.91 -7.52 25.34
N LEU A 441 4.81 -8.44 25.00
CA LEU A 441 6.02 -8.25 24.18
C LEU A 441 5.78 -7.63 22.78
N ALA A 442 4.54 -7.29 22.43
CA ALA A 442 4.11 -6.77 21.14
C ALA A 442 4.06 -5.24 21.04
N ALA A 443 4.26 -4.49 22.13
CA ALA A 443 4.21 -3.03 22.12
C ALA A 443 5.54 -2.40 21.65
N GLY A 444 5.49 -1.50 20.66
CA GLY A 444 6.66 -0.71 20.25
C GLY A 444 6.35 0.24 19.10
N PHE A 445 7.15 1.29 18.99
CA PHE A 445 7.06 2.31 17.95
C PHE A 445 7.67 1.79 16.64
N VAL A 446 6.88 1.77 15.58
CA VAL A 446 7.31 1.33 14.24
C VAL A 446 7.31 2.54 13.31
N SER A 447 8.45 2.76 12.63
CA SER A 447 8.63 3.80 11.62
C SER A 447 9.01 3.12 10.30
N CYS A 448 7.99 2.67 9.56
CA CYS A 448 8.17 1.77 8.42
C CYS A 448 9.08 2.37 7.35
N ASP A 449 8.73 3.55 6.88
CA ASP A 449 9.39 4.22 5.75
C ASP A 449 10.82 4.65 6.08
N SER A 450 11.07 5.01 7.34
CA SER A 450 12.39 5.41 7.80
C SER A 450 13.43 4.30 7.65
N TYR A 451 13.03 3.01 7.63
CA TYR A 451 13.97 1.91 7.35
C TYR A 451 14.48 1.91 5.91
N ALA A 452 13.59 2.08 4.93
CA ALA A 452 13.98 2.19 3.53
C ALA A 452 14.83 3.45 3.31
N MET A 453 14.45 4.57 3.93
CA MET A 453 15.23 5.80 3.88
C MET A 453 16.61 5.66 4.51
N ALA A 454 16.72 5.11 5.73
CA ALA A 454 18.00 4.94 6.42
C ALA A 454 18.97 4.07 5.60
N ALA A 455 18.47 3.03 4.94
CA ALA A 455 19.25 2.21 4.00
C ALA A 455 19.73 3.00 2.77
N ALA A 456 18.93 3.94 2.27
CA ALA A 456 19.33 4.83 1.18
C ALA A 456 20.37 5.86 1.64
N VAL A 457 20.24 6.37 2.87
CA VAL A 457 21.13 7.37 3.48
C VAL A 457 22.51 6.78 3.83
N ASP A 458 22.59 5.57 4.40
CA ASP A 458 23.85 4.94 4.80
C ASP A 458 23.97 3.50 4.29
N ASP A 459 24.97 3.23 3.45
CA ASP A 459 25.20 1.91 2.83
C ASP A 459 25.58 0.84 3.87
N SER A 460 26.03 1.24 5.06
CA SER A 460 26.37 0.35 6.17
C SER A 460 25.23 0.15 7.17
N PHE A 461 24.04 0.67 6.88
CA PHE A 461 22.86 0.53 7.74
C PHE A 461 22.35 -0.92 7.81
N ILE A 462 22.34 -1.62 6.68
CA ILE A 462 21.89 -3.02 6.59
C ILE A 462 23.03 -3.93 7.04
N THR A 463 22.82 -4.67 8.12
CA THR A 463 23.82 -5.58 8.70
C THR A 463 23.61 -7.04 8.30
N GLU A 464 22.36 -7.43 8.00
CA GLU A 464 22.02 -8.73 7.44
C GLU A 464 20.89 -8.60 6.41
N SER A 465 21.03 -9.29 5.28
CA SER A 465 20.03 -9.33 4.21
C SER A 465 20.13 -10.62 3.41
N ASP A 466 19.01 -11.07 2.87
CA ASP A 466 18.97 -12.18 1.90
C ASP A 466 18.66 -11.65 0.49
N ARG A 467 18.90 -12.48 -0.54
CA ARG A 467 18.64 -12.11 -1.95
C ARG A 467 17.76 -13.13 -2.64
N TYR A 468 16.56 -12.73 -3.04
CA TYR A 468 15.59 -13.62 -3.68
C TYR A 468 14.99 -13.00 -4.94
N PRO A 469 14.68 -13.81 -5.97
CA PRO A 469 13.69 -13.43 -6.96
C PRO A 469 12.35 -13.19 -6.28
N VAL A 470 11.69 -12.10 -6.63
CA VAL A 470 10.39 -11.71 -6.07
C VAL A 470 9.40 -11.40 -7.18
N SER A 471 8.11 -11.50 -6.89
CA SER A 471 7.00 -11.12 -7.78
C SER A 471 5.80 -10.69 -6.95
N VAL A 472 4.72 -10.24 -7.59
CA VAL A 472 3.44 -9.95 -6.92
C VAL A 472 2.35 -10.85 -7.50
N GLU A 473 1.47 -11.36 -6.64
CA GLU A 473 0.27 -12.09 -7.06
C GLU A 473 -0.83 -11.10 -7.49
N LEU A 474 -1.40 -11.30 -8.68
CA LEU A 474 -2.38 -10.39 -9.29
C LEU A 474 -3.79 -10.97 -9.36
N THR A 475 -3.97 -12.28 -9.18
CA THR A 475 -5.23 -12.97 -9.50
C THR A 475 -5.89 -13.68 -8.32
N GLY A 476 -5.14 -13.98 -7.26
CA GLY A 476 -5.65 -14.77 -6.12
C GLY A 476 -6.75 -14.08 -5.31
N THR A 477 -7.76 -14.85 -4.89
CA THR A 477 -8.88 -14.35 -4.06
C THR A 477 -8.44 -13.75 -2.73
N TYR A 478 -7.45 -14.36 -2.08
CA TYR A 478 -6.95 -13.95 -0.76
C TYR A 478 -5.52 -13.39 -0.80
N THR A 479 -4.83 -13.59 -1.93
CA THR A 479 -3.39 -13.33 -2.05
C THR A 479 -3.08 -12.24 -3.07
N ARG A 480 -4.07 -11.63 -3.73
CA ARG A 480 -3.83 -10.46 -4.60
C ARG A 480 -3.13 -9.34 -3.81
N GLY A 481 -2.03 -8.82 -4.36
CA GLY A 481 -1.17 -7.82 -3.71
C GLY A 481 -0.07 -8.41 -2.81
N MET A 482 -0.08 -9.72 -2.56
CA MET A 482 0.99 -10.39 -1.82
C MET A 482 2.29 -10.40 -2.63
N MET A 483 3.40 -10.07 -1.99
CA MET A 483 4.72 -10.31 -2.57
C MET A 483 5.07 -11.80 -2.44
N VAL A 484 5.40 -12.43 -3.56
CA VAL A 484 5.86 -13.83 -3.63
C VAL A 484 7.37 -13.85 -3.68
N MET A 485 8.00 -14.51 -2.71
CA MET A 485 9.44 -14.72 -2.63
C MET A 485 9.79 -16.14 -3.11
N ASP A 486 10.64 -16.23 -4.12
CA ASP A 486 11.02 -17.52 -4.70
C ASP A 486 12.30 -18.07 -4.06
N THR A 487 12.11 -18.88 -3.02
CA THR A 487 13.20 -19.52 -2.27
C THR A 487 13.74 -20.79 -2.94
N VAL A 488 13.05 -21.31 -3.96
CA VAL A 488 13.35 -22.60 -4.60
C VAL A 488 13.70 -22.49 -6.09
N GLY A 489 13.53 -21.33 -6.71
CA GLY A 489 13.97 -21.01 -8.07
C GLY A 489 12.94 -21.24 -9.17
N PHE A 490 11.65 -21.31 -8.86
CA PHE A 490 10.59 -21.53 -9.87
C PHE A 490 10.35 -20.34 -10.81
N LEU A 491 10.57 -19.10 -10.35
CA LEU A 491 10.35 -17.90 -11.16
C LEU A 491 11.41 -17.72 -12.25
N LYS A 492 12.57 -18.40 -12.13
CA LYS A 492 13.69 -18.33 -13.09
C LYS A 492 14.13 -16.91 -13.43
N LYS A 493 13.94 -15.94 -12.54
CA LYS A 493 14.42 -14.56 -12.75
C LYS A 493 15.89 -14.46 -12.39
N ALA A 494 16.64 -13.73 -13.22
CA ALA A 494 18.06 -13.43 -12.96
C ALA A 494 18.23 -12.36 -11.88
N HIS A 495 17.36 -11.35 -11.89
CA HIS A 495 17.35 -10.28 -10.89
C HIS A 495 16.87 -10.81 -9.53
N LYS A 496 17.54 -10.37 -8.47
CA LYS A 496 17.20 -10.70 -7.08
C LYS A 496 17.16 -9.43 -6.25
N ALA A 497 16.03 -9.20 -5.59
CA ALA A 497 15.89 -8.11 -4.64
C ALA A 497 16.61 -8.46 -3.33
N CYS A 498 17.16 -7.44 -2.69
CA CYS A 498 17.78 -7.52 -1.37
C CYS A 498 16.71 -7.33 -0.30
N ILE A 499 16.42 -8.39 0.46
CA ILE A 499 15.42 -8.40 1.53
C ILE A 499 16.13 -8.09 2.85
N MET A 500 15.78 -6.97 3.49
CA MET A 500 16.38 -6.56 4.76
C MET A 500 15.98 -7.51 5.89
N LYS A 501 16.93 -7.90 6.75
CA LYS A 501 16.68 -8.78 7.91
C LYS A 501 17.15 -8.19 9.22
N LYS A 502 18.33 -7.56 9.23
CA LYS A 502 18.85 -6.85 10.39
C LYS A 502 19.50 -5.56 9.94
N VAL A 503 19.37 -4.56 10.80
CA VAL A 503 19.94 -3.23 10.63
C VAL A 503 20.67 -2.82 11.89
N ASP A 504 21.54 -1.82 11.76
CA ASP A 504 22.17 -1.17 12.91
C ASP A 504 21.15 -0.27 13.63
N MET A 505 20.51 -0.81 14.66
CA MET A 505 19.47 -0.12 15.43
C MET A 505 19.99 1.08 16.21
N GLU A 506 21.26 1.09 16.61
CA GLU A 506 21.83 2.23 17.33
C GLU A 506 22.04 3.41 16.37
N LYS A 507 22.55 3.11 15.18
CA LYS A 507 22.61 4.09 14.10
C LYS A 507 21.22 4.58 13.69
N PHE A 508 20.24 3.69 13.62
CA PHE A 508 18.85 4.07 13.33
C PHE A 508 18.32 5.11 14.33
N LYS A 509 18.49 4.84 15.62
CA LYS A 509 18.11 5.77 16.70
C LYS A 509 18.81 7.12 16.55
N GLN A 510 20.11 7.13 16.24
CA GLN A 510 20.86 8.37 16.04
C GLN A 510 20.34 9.18 14.86
N MET A 511 20.02 8.53 13.74
CA MET A 511 19.41 9.17 12.57
C MET A 511 18.03 9.74 12.89
N MET A 512 17.18 8.96 13.56
CA MET A 512 15.84 9.41 13.99
C MET A 512 15.92 10.59 14.96
N MET A 513 16.80 10.55 15.97
CA MET A 513 17.02 11.69 16.87
C MET A 513 17.48 12.93 16.12
N ALA A 514 18.41 12.79 15.18
CA ALA A 514 18.90 13.90 14.36
C ALA A 514 17.80 14.51 13.46
N ALA A 515 16.83 13.72 13.02
CA ALA A 515 15.71 14.18 12.18
C ALA A 515 14.93 15.35 12.79
N LEU A 516 14.82 15.40 14.12
CA LEU A 516 14.09 16.44 14.84
C LEU A 516 14.99 17.47 15.55
N LYS A 517 16.31 17.42 15.37
CA LYS A 517 17.22 18.43 15.93
C LYS A 517 17.16 19.77 15.21
#